data_AF-A0AAD9NCQ2-F1
#
_entry.id   AF-A0AAD9NCQ2-F1
#
_cell.length_a   1.000
_cell.length_b   1.000
_cell.length_c   1.000
_cell.angle_alpha   90.00
_cell.angle_beta   90.00
_cell.angle_gamma   90.00
#
_symmetry.space_group_name_H-M   'P 1'
#
loop_
_entity.id
_entity.type
_entity.pdbx_description
1 polymer ?
#
loop_
_entity_poly.entity_id
_entity_poly.type
_entity_poly.pdbx_seq_one_letter_code
_entity_poly.pdbx_strand_id
1 'polypeptide(L)'
;MSTQESLTYLHSLSCLNLCFNRKLLSIPRSTPTFKLALILLLSGDLSLNPGPVVRHNVRLATTNIRSIREKTASLTDLIISKTIDILAVTETWLRPHDTASCIADISPPGYVFRHKPQVEVVVLVFLFQNSFSGHFIWIYRPPGHPANFLEQLQDLLENVVTIHSDFYIVGDVNLHLDTPSATTTTFNDILASFDTTQHVNFPIHIHGHWFDIIITRSSCKNIQTPTVVDGLSDHNTVIANLKVRTAPAVSKHNVFYRAFHSINIAAFMGDITTSNLVKHPTERLSELYKQYHQILKTLLHKQVPIKTKSVSQKPPAP
;
A
#
# COMPACT_ATOMS: atom_id res chain seq x y z
N MET A 1 -17.40 -24.52 -43.81
CA MET A 1 -16.42 -23.44 -43.62
C MET A 1 -15.54 -23.82 -42.44
N SER A 2 -14.26 -24.08 -42.71
CA SER A 2 -13.32 -24.62 -41.71
C SER A 2 -13.02 -23.58 -40.63
N THR A 3 -12.64 -24.04 -39.45
CA THR A 3 -12.25 -23.25 -38.26
C THR A 3 -11.19 -22.17 -38.51
N GLN A 4 -10.60 -22.14 -39.71
CA GLN A 4 -9.62 -21.16 -40.16
C GLN A 4 -10.24 -19.87 -40.71
N GLU A 5 -11.47 -19.91 -41.26
CA GLU A 5 -12.16 -18.72 -41.79
C GLU A 5 -12.78 -17.84 -40.68
N SER A 6 -13.10 -18.42 -39.52
CA SER A 6 -13.64 -17.69 -38.36
C SER A 6 -12.57 -16.86 -37.62
N LEU A 7 -11.29 -17.21 -37.78
CA LEU A 7 -10.15 -16.50 -37.19
C LEU A 7 -9.79 -15.23 -37.97
N THR A 8 -10.04 -15.20 -39.28
CA THR A 8 -9.73 -14.06 -40.15
C THR A 8 -10.62 -12.85 -39.84
N TYR A 9 -11.87 -13.06 -39.44
CA TYR A 9 -12.80 -12.00 -39.01
C TYR A 9 -12.45 -11.36 -37.66
N LEU A 10 -11.70 -12.06 -36.80
CA LEU A 10 -11.21 -11.50 -35.53
C LEU A 10 -10.09 -10.48 -35.73
N HIS A 11 -9.37 -10.54 -36.85
CA HIS A 11 -8.30 -9.59 -37.19
C HIS A 11 -8.82 -8.27 -37.79
N SER A 12 -10.10 -8.21 -38.19
CA SER A 12 -10.70 -7.01 -38.80
C SER A 12 -11.46 -6.11 -37.83
N LEU A 13 -11.54 -6.46 -36.54
CA LEU A 13 -12.12 -5.62 -35.49
C LEU A 13 -11.08 -4.57 -35.06
N SER A 14 -11.27 -3.34 -35.53
CA SER A 14 -10.40 -2.18 -35.30
C SER A 14 -10.08 -1.90 -33.82
N CYS A 15 -10.94 -2.31 -32.89
CA CYS A 15 -10.73 -2.19 -31.44
C CYS A 15 -9.73 -3.21 -30.85
N LEU A 16 -9.53 -4.38 -31.49
CA LEU A 16 -8.48 -5.33 -31.08
C LEU A 16 -7.08 -4.82 -31.47
N ASN A 17 -6.95 -3.98 -32.51
CA ASN A 17 -5.67 -3.39 -32.92
C ASN A 17 -5.06 -2.45 -31.86
N LEU A 18 -5.87 -1.84 -30.98
CA LEU A 18 -5.36 -1.11 -29.81
C LEU A 18 -4.59 -2.02 -28.84
N CYS A 19 -4.98 -3.29 -28.74
CA CYS A 19 -4.33 -4.29 -27.88
C CYS A 19 -3.17 -5.02 -28.55
N PHE A 20 -3.03 -4.94 -29.88
CA PHE A 20 -1.99 -5.62 -30.67
C PHE A 20 -0.84 -4.70 -31.11
N ASN A 21 -0.80 -3.44 -30.63
CA ASN A 21 0.32 -2.54 -30.90
C ASN A 21 1.58 -3.03 -30.18
N ARG A 22 2.43 -3.78 -30.91
CA ARG A 22 3.65 -4.44 -30.39
C ARG A 22 4.68 -3.48 -29.81
N LYS A 23 4.56 -2.17 -30.06
CA LYS A 23 5.42 -1.16 -29.42
C LYS A 23 5.08 -0.93 -27.94
N LEU A 24 3.89 -1.32 -27.48
CA LEU A 24 3.41 -1.07 -26.12
C LEU A 24 3.37 -2.33 -25.23
N LEU A 25 3.19 -3.53 -25.79
CA LEU A 25 3.17 -4.78 -25.02
C LEU A 25 3.75 -5.96 -25.84
N SER A 26 4.75 -6.65 -25.30
CA SER A 26 5.33 -7.87 -25.87
C SER A 26 4.46 -9.09 -25.53
N ILE A 27 3.44 -9.35 -26.33
CA ILE A 27 2.47 -10.44 -26.07
C ILE A 27 2.77 -11.67 -26.95
N PRO A 28 2.92 -12.88 -26.35
CA PRO A 28 3.15 -14.12 -27.09
C PRO A 28 1.90 -14.59 -27.85
N ARG A 29 2.12 -15.26 -28.99
CA ARG A 29 1.04 -15.77 -29.84
C ARG A 29 0.36 -17.00 -29.22
N SER A 30 -0.97 -16.96 -29.26
CA SER A 30 -1.93 -18.07 -29.24
C SER A 30 -2.06 -18.94 -27.98
N THR A 31 -3.06 -18.62 -27.16
CA THR A 31 -4.03 -19.60 -26.63
C THR A 31 -5.41 -18.94 -26.55
N PRO A 32 -6.52 -19.68 -26.78
CA PRO A 32 -7.89 -19.14 -26.61
C PRO A 32 -8.14 -18.60 -25.20
N THR A 33 -7.43 -19.13 -24.21
CA THR A 33 -7.36 -18.68 -22.82
C THR A 33 -6.88 -17.23 -22.69
N PHE A 34 -5.91 -16.81 -23.49
CA PHE A 34 -5.39 -15.44 -23.49
C PHE A 34 -6.41 -14.42 -24.04
N LYS A 35 -7.19 -14.83 -25.07
CA LYS A 35 -8.25 -13.98 -25.63
C LYS A 35 -9.40 -13.79 -24.64
N LEU A 36 -9.76 -14.84 -23.90
CA LEU A 36 -10.75 -14.75 -22.81
C LEU A 36 -10.22 -13.88 -21.66
N ALA A 37 -8.96 -14.07 -21.26
CA ALA A 37 -8.32 -13.26 -20.22
C ALA A 37 -8.31 -11.76 -20.55
N LEU A 38 -8.06 -11.38 -21.82
CA LEU A 38 -8.08 -9.99 -22.26
C LEU A 38 -9.51 -9.40 -22.22
N ILE A 39 -10.53 -10.19 -22.59
CA ILE A 39 -11.94 -9.79 -22.51
C ILE A 39 -12.39 -9.62 -21.04
N LEU A 40 -11.89 -10.47 -20.12
CA LEU A 40 -12.15 -10.39 -18.68
C LEU A 40 -11.44 -9.20 -18.00
N LEU A 41 -10.22 -8.90 -18.43
CA LEU A 41 -9.47 -7.74 -17.94
C LEU A 41 -10.17 -6.43 -18.31
N LEU A 42 -10.77 -6.38 -19.50
CA LEU A 42 -11.43 -5.19 -20.05
C LEU A 42 -12.89 -5.03 -19.62
N SER A 43 -13.52 -6.08 -19.08
CA SER A 43 -14.90 -5.99 -18.57
C SER A 43 -14.98 -5.38 -17.16
N GLY A 44 -13.85 -5.17 -16.47
CA GLY A 44 -13.80 -4.60 -15.12
C GLY A 44 -14.42 -5.50 -14.03
N ASP A 45 -14.71 -6.77 -14.35
CA ASP A 45 -15.36 -7.76 -13.48
C ASP A 45 -14.33 -8.64 -12.71
N LEU A 46 -13.04 -8.28 -12.75
CA LEU A 46 -11.97 -8.93 -11.98
C LEU A 46 -11.69 -8.13 -10.70
N SER A 47 -12.12 -8.64 -9.55
CA SER A 47 -11.66 -8.19 -8.25
C SER A 47 -10.46 -9.02 -7.79
N LEU A 48 -9.49 -8.39 -7.12
CA LEU A 48 -8.42 -9.11 -6.44
C LEU A 48 -9.06 -10.02 -5.38
N ASN A 49 -8.76 -11.33 -5.42
CA ASN A 49 -9.10 -12.22 -4.32
C ASN A 49 -8.36 -11.70 -3.08
N PRO A 50 -9.05 -11.28 -2.00
CA PRO A 50 -8.40 -10.63 -0.87
C PRO A 50 -7.47 -11.55 -0.06
N GLY A 51 -7.32 -12.82 -0.45
CA GLY A 51 -6.46 -13.77 0.23
C GLY A 51 -6.92 -14.07 1.66
N PRO A 52 -6.27 -15.02 2.36
CA PRO A 52 -6.45 -15.17 3.79
C PRO A 52 -5.92 -13.91 4.50
N VAL A 53 -6.80 -13.20 5.21
CA VAL A 53 -6.40 -12.04 6.03
C VAL A 53 -5.69 -12.58 7.27
N VAL A 54 -4.36 -12.48 7.30
CA VAL A 54 -3.57 -12.78 8.50
C VAL A 54 -3.80 -11.65 9.48
N ARG A 55 -4.39 -11.97 10.63
CA ARG A 55 -4.79 -10.99 11.66
C ARG A 55 -3.71 -10.91 12.75
N HIS A 56 -2.60 -10.25 12.46
CA HIS A 56 -1.60 -9.92 13.48
C HIS A 56 -1.59 -8.41 13.79
N ASN A 57 -1.11 -8.04 14.98
CA ASN A 57 -0.85 -6.65 15.33
C ASN A 57 0.22 -6.10 14.38
N VAL A 58 0.07 -4.84 13.95
CA VAL A 58 1.07 -4.18 13.11
C VAL A 58 2.22 -3.72 13.99
N ARG A 59 3.45 -4.15 13.68
CA ARG A 59 4.67 -3.66 14.32
C ARG A 59 5.24 -2.46 13.59
N LEU A 60 5.08 -1.29 14.20
CA LEU A 60 5.67 -0.03 13.74
C LEU A 60 7.00 0.20 14.46
N ALA A 61 8.05 0.53 13.72
CA ALA A 61 9.37 0.79 14.28
C ALA A 61 10.01 2.07 13.69
N THR A 62 10.86 2.73 14.48
CA THR A 62 11.74 3.81 14.04
C THR A 62 13.17 3.53 14.49
N THR A 63 14.13 3.81 13.62
CA THR A 63 15.57 3.67 13.90
C THR A 63 16.36 4.74 13.15
N ASN A 64 17.27 5.41 13.84
CA ASN A 64 18.32 6.19 13.18
C ASN A 64 19.47 5.24 12.85
N ILE A 65 19.79 5.08 11.56
CA ILE A 65 20.79 4.08 11.13
C ILE A 65 22.19 4.64 10.94
N ARG A 66 22.38 5.96 10.91
CA ARG A 66 23.65 6.63 10.57
C ARG A 66 24.37 5.95 9.40
N SER A 67 23.88 6.20 8.19
CA SER A 67 24.19 5.49 6.95
C SER A 67 23.58 4.10 6.85
N ILE A 68 22.74 3.89 5.83
CA ILE A 68 22.21 2.57 5.48
C ILE A 68 23.23 1.72 4.69
N ARG A 69 24.27 2.35 4.14
CA ARG A 69 25.30 1.65 3.36
C ARG A 69 25.97 0.60 4.22
N GLU A 70 26.15 -0.60 3.67
CA GLU A 70 26.76 -1.77 4.34
C GLU A 70 25.96 -2.35 5.52
N LYS A 71 24.82 -1.75 5.89
CA LYS A 71 23.96 -2.24 6.99
C LYS A 71 22.69 -2.95 6.50
N THR A 72 22.57 -3.24 5.21
CA THR A 72 21.37 -3.84 4.61
C THR A 72 21.06 -5.24 5.14
N ALA A 73 22.09 -6.07 5.33
CA ALA A 73 21.93 -7.40 5.90
C ALA A 73 21.46 -7.33 7.36
N SER A 74 22.08 -6.48 8.19
CA SER A 74 21.69 -6.27 9.58
C SER A 74 20.29 -5.65 9.71
N LEU A 75 19.93 -4.73 8.81
CA LEU A 75 18.58 -4.17 8.71
C LEU A 75 17.56 -5.25 8.37
N THR A 76 17.89 -6.13 7.44
CA THR A 76 17.05 -7.27 7.05
C THR A 76 16.84 -8.22 8.23
N ASP A 77 17.91 -8.55 8.95
CA ASP A 77 17.84 -9.41 10.13
C ASP A 77 17.00 -8.77 11.25
N LEU A 78 17.15 -7.46 11.49
CA LEU A 78 16.32 -6.72 12.44
C LEU A 78 14.82 -6.79 12.06
N ILE A 79 14.49 -6.54 10.79
CA ILE A 79 13.12 -6.59 10.27
C ILE A 79 12.51 -7.98 10.46
N ILE A 80 13.26 -9.03 10.10
CA ILE A 80 12.76 -10.41 10.17
C ILE A 80 12.67 -10.90 11.61
N SER A 81 13.73 -10.73 12.41
CA SER A 81 13.80 -11.24 13.79
C SER A 81 12.78 -10.57 14.71
N LYS A 82 12.49 -9.28 14.49
CA LYS A 82 11.49 -8.53 15.26
C LYS A 82 10.13 -8.47 14.56
N THR A 83 9.96 -9.16 13.43
CA THR A 83 8.71 -9.19 12.64
C THR A 83 8.13 -7.79 12.44
N ILE A 84 8.97 -6.85 12.00
CA ILE A 84 8.61 -5.43 11.84
C ILE A 84 7.81 -5.27 10.56
N ASP A 85 6.56 -4.80 10.66
CA ASP A 85 5.72 -4.56 9.49
C ASP A 85 6.03 -3.22 8.82
N ILE A 86 6.29 -2.18 9.63
CA ILE A 86 6.56 -0.82 9.16
C ILE A 86 7.81 -0.30 9.84
N LEU A 87 8.81 0.09 9.06
CA LEU A 87 10.06 0.65 9.57
C LEU A 87 10.32 2.04 9.00
N ALA A 88 10.48 3.02 9.89
CA ALA A 88 11.03 4.34 9.61
C ALA A 88 12.54 4.33 9.90
N VAL A 89 13.35 4.79 8.95
CA VAL A 89 14.83 4.76 9.01
C VAL A 89 15.44 6.14 8.81
N THR A 90 15.74 6.89 9.87
CA THR A 90 16.37 8.22 9.75
C THR A 90 17.88 8.12 9.47
N GLU A 91 18.45 9.20 8.95
CA GLU A 91 19.88 9.29 8.59
C GLU A 91 20.38 8.16 7.66
N THR A 92 19.59 7.81 6.64
CA THR A 92 20.04 6.81 5.64
C THR A 92 21.32 7.23 4.89
N TRP A 93 21.60 8.53 4.82
CA TRP A 93 22.69 9.14 4.04
C TRP A 93 22.69 8.73 2.55
N LEU A 94 21.51 8.32 2.05
CA LEU A 94 21.26 8.17 0.64
C LEU A 94 21.13 9.55 -0.01
N ARG A 95 21.68 9.67 -1.20
CA ARG A 95 21.70 10.87 -2.03
C ARG A 95 20.62 10.77 -3.12
N PRO A 96 20.12 11.89 -3.65
CA PRO A 96 19.11 11.87 -4.71
C PRO A 96 19.52 11.09 -5.98
N HIS A 97 20.82 10.92 -6.21
CA HIS A 97 21.38 10.20 -7.36
C HIS A 97 21.68 8.72 -7.10
N ASP A 98 21.45 8.22 -5.88
CA ASP A 98 21.56 6.78 -5.64
C ASP A 98 20.45 6.07 -6.44
N THR A 99 20.85 5.28 -7.44
CA THR A 99 19.94 4.60 -8.37
C THR A 99 19.15 3.49 -7.69
N ALA A 100 17.96 3.18 -8.21
CA ALA A 100 17.12 2.07 -7.72
C ALA A 100 17.86 0.73 -7.65
N SER A 101 18.85 0.50 -8.51
CA SER A 101 19.73 -0.68 -8.48
C SER A 101 20.62 -0.74 -7.23
N CYS A 102 21.10 0.39 -6.72
CA CYS A 102 21.90 0.47 -5.49
C CYS A 102 21.05 0.27 -4.23
N ILE A 103 19.73 0.38 -4.38
CA ILE A 103 18.73 0.37 -3.31
C ILE A 103 17.94 -0.94 -3.31
N ALA A 104 18.02 -1.74 -4.38
CA ALA A 104 17.30 -3.01 -4.52
C ALA A 104 17.60 -3.99 -3.37
N ASP A 105 18.84 -4.01 -2.89
CA ASP A 105 19.30 -4.89 -1.81
C ASP A 105 18.94 -4.40 -0.40
N ILE A 106 18.35 -3.20 -0.27
CA ILE A 106 17.92 -2.64 1.03
C ILE A 106 16.61 -3.29 1.50
N SER A 107 15.76 -3.72 0.55
CA SER A 107 14.42 -4.20 0.85
C SER A 107 14.40 -5.72 0.99
N PRO A 108 14.06 -6.28 2.17
CA PRO A 108 13.88 -7.72 2.31
C PRO A 108 12.75 -8.24 1.41
N PRO A 109 12.72 -9.55 1.09
CA PRO A 109 11.63 -10.15 0.35
C PRO A 109 10.26 -9.84 0.98
N GLY A 110 9.33 -9.30 0.20
CA GLY A 110 8.00 -8.91 0.67
C GLY A 110 7.87 -7.48 1.20
N TYR A 111 8.99 -6.74 1.32
CA TYR A 111 8.99 -5.34 1.71
C TYR A 111 9.12 -4.43 0.49
N VAL A 112 8.64 -3.19 0.63
CA VAL A 112 8.80 -2.14 -0.37
C VAL A 112 9.54 -0.97 0.28
N PHE A 113 10.78 -0.76 -0.12
CA PHE A 113 11.54 0.41 0.27
C PHE A 113 11.10 1.64 -0.54
N ARG A 114 10.80 2.75 0.15
CA ARG A 114 10.54 4.05 -0.50
C ARG A 114 11.44 5.12 0.10
N HIS A 115 12.13 5.84 -0.77
CA HIS A 115 13.03 6.91 -0.38
C HIS A 115 12.55 8.24 -0.97
N LYS A 116 12.54 9.30 -0.15
CA LYS A 116 12.31 10.68 -0.57
C LYS A 116 13.45 11.57 -0.06
N PRO A 117 14.37 12.01 -0.92
CA PRO A 117 15.59 12.70 -0.50
C PRO A 117 15.42 14.19 -0.15
N GLN A 118 14.27 14.81 -0.41
CA GLN A 118 14.15 16.28 -0.46
C GLN A 118 13.11 16.91 0.49
N VAL A 119 12.49 16.14 1.39
CA VAL A 119 11.52 16.69 2.33
C VAL A 119 11.82 16.12 3.70
N GLU A 120 11.94 17.00 4.70
CA GLU A 120 12.08 16.70 6.14
C GLU A 120 10.89 15.88 6.72
N VAL A 121 10.04 15.33 5.84
CA VAL A 121 8.97 14.38 6.12
C VAL A 121 8.97 13.30 5.02
N VAL A 122 9.36 12.07 5.37
CA VAL A 122 9.27 10.90 4.51
C VAL A 122 7.94 10.21 4.77
N VAL A 123 6.90 10.48 3.98
CA VAL A 123 5.62 9.75 4.09
C VAL A 123 5.73 8.39 3.39
N LEU A 124 5.80 7.31 4.16
CA LEU A 124 5.76 5.92 3.69
C LEU A 124 4.37 5.32 3.98
N VAL A 125 3.49 5.37 2.99
CA VAL A 125 2.20 4.66 3.04
C VAL A 125 2.41 3.21 2.60
N PHE A 126 2.30 2.27 3.54
CA PHE A 126 2.07 0.86 3.23
C PHE A 126 0.57 0.61 3.14
N LEU A 127 0.11 0.18 1.97
CA LEU A 127 -1.19 -0.49 1.87
C LEU A 127 -0.95 -1.95 2.25
N PHE A 128 -1.18 -2.29 3.51
CA PHE A 128 -1.26 -3.70 3.87
C PHE A 128 -2.53 -4.30 3.26
N GLN A 129 -2.43 -5.56 2.84
CA GLN A 129 -3.58 -6.44 2.60
C GLN A 129 -4.30 -6.84 3.92
N ASN A 130 -3.99 -6.16 5.03
CA ASN A 130 -4.58 -6.36 6.34
C ASN A 130 -5.61 -5.26 6.62
N SER A 131 -6.62 -5.57 7.43
CA SER A 131 -7.72 -4.65 7.79
C SER A 131 -7.30 -3.44 8.64
N PHE A 132 -6.01 -3.09 8.69
CA PHE A 132 -5.51 -1.92 9.41
C PHE A 132 -5.54 -0.68 8.51
N SER A 133 -6.32 0.31 8.89
CA SER A 133 -6.37 1.62 8.25
C SER A 133 -5.74 2.64 9.19
N GLY A 134 -4.62 3.23 8.78
CA GLY A 134 -3.93 4.28 9.53
C GLY A 134 -2.93 5.01 8.66
N HIS A 135 -2.74 6.31 8.93
CA HIS A 135 -1.80 7.16 8.20
C HIS A 135 -0.47 7.22 8.93
N PHE A 136 0.59 6.72 8.29
CA PHE A 136 1.93 6.74 8.84
C PHE A 136 2.68 7.92 8.26
N ILE A 137 3.11 8.81 9.14
CA ILE A 137 3.85 10.03 8.82
C ILE A 137 5.19 9.86 9.47
N TRP A 138 6.26 10.14 8.74
CA TRP A 138 7.59 10.04 9.30
C TRP A 138 8.33 11.34 9.08
N ILE A 139 8.79 11.93 10.18
CA ILE A 139 9.45 13.22 10.23
C ILE A 139 10.92 13.06 10.63
N TYR A 140 11.77 13.98 10.18
CA TYR A 140 13.15 14.03 10.61
C TYR A 140 13.59 15.48 10.75
N ARG A 141 14.13 15.84 11.92
CA ARG A 141 14.81 17.12 12.13
C ARG A 141 16.29 16.84 12.37
N PRO A 142 17.21 17.32 11.52
CA PRO A 142 18.63 17.14 11.75
C PRO A 142 19.15 17.93 12.97
N PRO A 143 20.27 17.52 13.58
CA PRO A 143 20.88 18.28 14.68
C PRO A 143 21.27 19.69 14.21
N GLY A 144 21.09 20.69 15.08
CA GLY A 144 21.43 22.09 14.79
C GLY A 144 20.54 22.81 13.78
N HIS A 145 19.43 22.21 13.32
CA HIS A 145 18.48 22.83 12.39
C HIS A 145 17.61 23.93 13.03
N PRO A 146 17.04 24.85 12.23
CA PRO A 146 16.45 26.11 12.70
C PRO A 146 15.33 25.96 13.73
N ALA A 147 15.10 27.05 14.46
CA ALA A 147 14.13 27.15 15.56
C ALA A 147 12.66 26.97 15.13
N ASN A 148 12.36 27.03 13.83
CA ASN A 148 11.00 26.98 13.29
C ASN A 148 10.43 25.56 13.17
N PHE A 149 11.16 24.50 13.56
CA PHE A 149 10.62 23.13 13.53
C PHE A 149 9.31 23.00 14.31
N LEU A 150 9.18 23.68 15.46
CA LEU A 150 7.95 23.62 16.25
C LEU A 150 6.76 24.24 15.50
N GLU A 151 6.99 25.31 14.73
CA GLU A 151 5.97 25.90 13.84
C GLU A 151 5.58 24.92 12.73
N GLN A 152 6.57 24.28 12.09
CA GLN A 152 6.32 23.25 11.07
C GLN A 152 5.57 22.03 11.62
N LEU A 153 5.88 21.63 12.86
CA LEU A 153 5.17 20.54 13.55
C LEU A 153 3.73 20.94 13.81
N GLN A 154 3.48 22.17 14.24
CA GLN A 154 2.13 22.71 14.41
C GLN A 154 1.34 22.70 13.09
N ASP A 155 1.92 23.21 12.01
CA ASP A 155 1.28 23.19 10.67
C ASP A 155 0.99 21.75 10.20
N LEU A 156 1.91 20.82 10.46
CA LEU A 156 1.71 19.40 10.16
C LEU A 156 0.52 18.84 10.95
N LEU A 157 0.46 19.10 12.26
CA LEU A 157 -0.61 18.60 13.12
C LEU A 157 -1.97 19.17 12.74
N GLU A 158 -2.05 20.46 12.39
CA GLU A 158 -3.30 21.10 11.92
C GLU A 158 -3.89 20.35 10.71
N ASN A 159 -3.05 20.00 9.75
CA ASN A 159 -3.47 19.25 8.56
C ASN A 159 -3.82 17.79 8.90
N VAL A 160 -2.95 17.10 9.63
CA VAL A 160 -3.08 15.66 9.91
C VAL A 160 -4.29 15.36 10.79
N VAL A 161 -4.50 16.16 11.84
CA VAL A 161 -5.63 16.02 12.76
C VAL A 161 -6.96 16.34 12.07
N THR A 162 -6.96 17.20 11.05
CA THR A 162 -8.17 17.52 10.28
C THR A 162 -8.55 16.42 9.29
N ILE A 163 -7.54 15.83 8.61
CA ILE A 163 -7.77 14.92 7.49
C ILE A 163 -7.86 13.46 7.93
N HIS A 164 -7.11 13.06 8.96
CA HIS A 164 -6.89 11.65 9.28
C HIS A 164 -7.48 11.29 10.65
N SER A 165 -8.35 10.27 10.67
CA SER A 165 -8.92 9.73 11.91
C SER A 165 -7.86 9.01 12.75
N ASP A 166 -7.10 8.11 12.11
CA ASP A 166 -6.03 7.33 12.71
C ASP A 166 -4.71 7.68 12.02
N PHE A 167 -3.74 8.19 12.79
CA PHE A 167 -2.41 8.52 12.31
C PHE A 167 -1.33 8.19 13.34
N TYR A 168 -0.10 8.00 12.84
CA TYR A 168 1.10 7.70 13.60
C TYR A 168 2.23 8.54 13.02
N ILE A 169 2.74 9.49 13.81
CA ILE A 169 3.92 10.27 13.44
C ILE A 169 5.12 9.65 14.13
N VAL A 170 6.15 9.28 13.38
CA VAL A 170 7.38 8.68 13.92
C VAL A 170 8.62 9.38 13.38
N GLY A 171 9.75 9.16 14.02
CA GLY A 171 11.06 9.57 13.52
C GLY A 171 11.92 10.24 14.57
N ASP A 172 13.02 10.84 14.13
CA ASP A 172 14.04 11.44 14.99
C ASP A 172 14.00 12.97 14.85
N VAL A 173 13.74 13.67 15.94
CA VAL A 173 13.63 15.13 15.96
C VAL A 173 14.87 15.84 16.49
N ASN A 174 15.87 15.10 16.98
CA ASN A 174 17.07 15.67 17.61
C ASN A 174 16.74 16.79 18.62
N LEU A 175 15.71 16.57 19.47
CA LEU A 175 15.33 17.45 20.58
C LEU A 175 15.48 16.71 21.90
N HIS A 176 16.03 17.37 22.92
CA HIS A 176 16.12 16.82 24.27
C HIS A 176 14.74 16.84 24.96
N LEU A 177 13.87 15.89 24.60
CA LEU A 177 12.52 15.76 25.14
C LEU A 177 12.50 15.19 26.58
N ASP A 178 13.63 14.65 27.02
CA ASP A 178 13.89 14.12 28.35
C ASP A 178 14.22 15.19 29.40
N THR A 179 14.59 16.41 28.97
CA THR A 179 15.05 17.48 29.85
C THR A 179 14.10 18.68 29.83
N PRO A 180 13.56 19.12 30.98
CA PRO A 180 12.72 20.32 31.02
C PRO A 180 13.44 21.56 30.47
N SER A 181 12.85 22.17 29.45
CA SER A 181 13.33 23.38 28.78
C SER A 181 12.16 24.14 28.15
N ALA A 182 12.39 25.38 27.70
CA ALA A 182 11.38 26.13 26.95
C ALA A 182 10.91 25.36 25.71
N THR A 183 11.84 24.71 24.99
CA THR A 183 11.54 23.89 23.81
C THR A 183 10.65 22.69 24.14
N THR A 184 10.93 21.95 25.22
CA THR A 184 10.07 20.83 25.61
C THR A 184 8.69 21.29 26.08
N THR A 185 8.62 22.42 26.77
CA THR A 185 7.33 23.00 27.19
C THR A 185 6.50 23.35 25.97
N THR A 186 7.05 24.12 25.01
CA THR A 186 6.34 24.46 23.77
C THR A 186 5.97 23.23 22.95
N PHE A 187 6.85 22.22 22.86
CA PHE A 187 6.53 20.97 22.19
C PHE A 187 5.33 20.27 22.83
N ASN A 188 5.31 20.14 24.17
CA ASN A 188 4.20 19.54 24.89
C ASN A 188 2.91 20.36 24.78
N ASP A 189 3.00 21.70 24.80
CA ASP A 189 1.85 22.60 24.61
C ASP A 189 1.22 22.44 23.22
N ILE A 190 2.06 22.29 22.18
CA ILE A 190 1.60 21.97 20.83
C ILE A 190 0.90 20.61 20.82
N LEU A 191 1.50 19.57 21.39
CA LEU A 191 0.85 18.25 21.39
C LEU A 191 -0.49 18.25 22.11
N ALA A 192 -0.58 18.96 23.24
CA ALA A 192 -1.79 19.10 24.02
C ALA A 192 -2.88 19.87 23.26
N SER A 193 -2.54 20.92 22.51
CA SER A 193 -3.51 21.73 21.76
C SER A 193 -4.18 20.96 20.61
N PHE A 194 -3.49 19.97 20.03
CA PHE A 194 -4.02 19.10 18.97
C PHE A 194 -4.57 17.75 19.46
N ASP A 195 -4.73 17.56 20.77
CA ASP A 195 -5.13 16.28 21.39
C ASP A 195 -4.26 15.11 20.89
N THR A 196 -2.94 15.30 20.97
CA THR A 196 -1.94 14.29 20.61
C THR A 196 -1.03 13.97 21.79
N THR A 197 -0.44 12.77 21.75
CA THR A 197 0.44 12.27 22.80
C THR A 197 1.64 11.61 22.18
N GLN A 198 2.83 11.93 22.71
CA GLN A 198 4.08 11.26 22.41
C GLN A 198 4.26 10.07 23.37
N HIS A 199 4.76 8.94 22.85
CA HIS A 199 4.81 7.66 23.59
C HIS A 199 6.21 7.18 24.01
N VAL A 200 7.30 7.80 23.53
CA VAL A 200 8.67 7.37 23.87
C VAL A 200 9.15 8.10 25.11
N ASN A 201 9.30 7.37 26.21
CA ASN A 201 9.64 7.91 27.53
C ASN A 201 10.82 7.19 28.18
N PHE A 202 11.76 6.71 27.36
CA PHE A 202 12.92 5.94 27.81
C PHE A 202 14.16 6.26 26.95
N PRO A 203 15.38 6.11 27.51
CA PRO A 203 16.62 6.29 26.76
C PRO A 203 16.71 5.39 25.54
N ILE A 204 16.99 6.01 24.39
CA ILE A 204 17.18 5.29 23.12
C ILE A 204 18.53 5.58 22.50
N HIS A 205 19.17 6.69 22.84
CA HIS A 205 20.52 7.00 22.43
C HIS A 205 21.52 6.41 23.43
N ILE A 206 22.70 5.98 22.99
CA ILE A 206 23.74 5.44 23.90
C ILE A 206 24.15 6.44 25.01
N HIS A 207 23.88 7.73 24.82
CA HIS A 207 24.14 8.79 25.80
C HIS A 207 22.94 9.09 26.72
N GLY A 208 21.84 8.35 26.64
CA GLY A 208 20.73 8.46 27.59
C GLY A 208 19.51 9.26 27.12
N HIS A 209 19.52 9.82 25.91
CA HIS A 209 18.50 10.79 25.44
C HIS A 209 17.35 10.18 24.63
N TRP A 210 16.26 10.96 24.52
CA TRP A 210 14.99 10.59 23.88
C TRP A 210 14.76 11.43 22.61
N PHE A 211 15.50 11.13 21.54
CA PHE A 211 15.42 11.91 20.30
C PHE A 211 14.34 11.43 19.33
N ASP A 212 14.04 10.13 19.34
CA ASP A 212 13.01 9.52 18.53
C ASP A 212 11.65 9.65 19.21
N ILE A 213 10.64 9.85 18.37
CA ILE A 213 9.26 10.06 18.79
C ILE A 213 8.33 9.04 18.13
N ILE A 214 7.25 8.75 18.84
CA ILE A 214 6.05 8.13 18.29
C ILE A 214 4.88 8.96 18.82
N ILE A 215 4.16 9.65 17.95
CA ILE A 215 3.00 10.49 18.29
C ILE A 215 1.74 9.89 17.68
N THR A 216 0.68 9.85 18.48
CA THR A 216 -0.68 9.53 18.03
C THR A 216 -1.65 10.55 18.58
N ARG A 217 -2.94 10.47 18.20
CA ARG A 217 -4.00 11.10 18.99
C ARG A 217 -3.97 10.58 20.44
N SER A 218 -4.33 11.42 21.42
CA SER A 218 -4.43 10.99 22.82
C SER A 218 -5.50 9.92 23.02
N SER A 219 -6.57 9.96 22.22
CA SER A 219 -7.66 8.97 22.21
C SER A 219 -7.29 7.63 21.55
N CYS A 220 -6.07 7.48 21.03
CA CYS A 220 -5.59 6.28 20.35
C CYS A 220 -5.45 5.10 21.32
N LYS A 221 -6.32 4.09 21.20
CA LYS A 221 -6.32 2.88 22.06
C LYS A 221 -5.62 1.68 21.46
N ASN A 222 -5.15 1.77 20.21
CA ASN A 222 -4.57 0.63 19.52
C ASN A 222 -3.05 0.56 19.64
N ILE A 223 -2.37 1.63 20.02
CA ILE A 223 -0.94 1.58 20.32
C ILE A 223 -0.71 0.96 21.71
N GLN A 224 0.19 -0.01 21.77
CA GLN A 224 0.78 -0.51 23.02
C GLN A 224 2.02 0.30 23.35
N THR A 225 2.42 0.31 24.64
CA THR A 225 3.65 0.96 25.09
C THR A 225 4.83 0.57 24.20
N PRO A 226 5.56 1.54 23.61
CA PRO A 226 6.72 1.24 22.81
C PRO A 226 7.80 0.51 23.61
N THR A 227 8.57 -0.30 22.91
CA THR A 227 9.70 -1.08 23.44
C THR A 227 10.97 -0.70 22.71
N VAL A 228 12.12 -0.90 23.36
CA VAL A 228 13.44 -0.65 22.79
C VAL A 228 14.16 -1.96 22.50
N VAL A 229 14.86 -2.01 21.37
CA VAL A 229 15.80 -3.10 21.03
C VAL A 229 17.09 -2.48 20.49
N ASP A 230 18.17 -3.24 20.50
CA ASP A 230 19.45 -2.81 19.94
C ASP A 230 19.27 -2.29 18.51
N GLY A 231 19.85 -1.13 18.25
CA GLY A 231 19.83 -0.51 16.93
C GLY A 231 21.06 -0.86 16.10
N LEU A 232 21.19 -0.15 14.99
CA LEU A 232 22.28 -0.33 14.01
C LEU A 232 23.26 0.85 14.01
N SER A 233 23.15 1.71 15.01
CA SER A 233 23.97 2.90 15.25
C SER A 233 24.05 3.15 16.76
N ASP A 234 24.38 4.37 17.15
CA ASP A 234 24.27 4.84 18.53
C ASP A 234 22.84 5.23 18.95
N HIS A 235 21.86 5.02 18.08
CA HIS A 235 20.44 4.96 18.43
C HIS A 235 19.96 3.52 18.46
N ASN A 236 19.19 3.19 19.49
CA ASN A 236 18.40 1.98 19.59
C ASN A 236 17.14 2.08 18.73
N THR A 237 16.60 0.93 18.34
CA THR A 237 15.34 0.87 17.57
C THR A 237 14.16 0.88 18.53
N VAL A 238 13.21 1.79 18.27
CA VAL A 238 11.94 1.85 19.00
C VAL A 238 10.87 1.08 18.24
N ILE A 239 10.13 0.20 18.90
CA ILE A 239 9.07 -0.63 18.32
C ILE A 239 7.77 -0.45 19.10
N ALA A 240 6.70 -0.06 18.41
CA ALA A 240 5.34 0.01 18.92
C ALA A 240 4.44 -1.06 18.26
N ASN A 241 3.69 -1.79 19.08
CA ASN A 241 2.69 -2.76 18.58
C ASN A 241 1.33 -2.06 18.44
N LEU A 242 0.78 -2.05 17.23
CA LEU A 242 -0.53 -1.48 16.90
C LEU A 242 -1.58 -2.60 16.76
N LYS A 243 -2.57 -2.60 17.66
CA LYS A 243 -3.68 -3.54 17.64
C LYS A 243 -4.56 -3.29 16.43
N VAL A 244 -4.70 -4.29 15.57
CA VAL A 244 -5.69 -4.23 14.49
C VAL A 244 -7.08 -4.34 15.11
N ARG A 245 -7.96 -3.37 14.82
CA ARG A 245 -9.37 -3.44 15.23
C ARG A 245 -9.98 -4.68 14.58
N THR A 246 -10.16 -5.73 15.36
CA THR A 246 -10.88 -6.91 14.89
C THR A 246 -12.36 -6.59 14.84
N ALA A 247 -12.93 -6.50 13.64
CA ALA A 247 -14.34 -6.83 13.50
C ALA A 247 -14.52 -8.26 14.05
N PRO A 248 -15.62 -8.55 14.78
CA PRO A 248 -15.89 -9.88 15.33
C PRO A 248 -15.60 -10.94 14.27
N ALA A 249 -14.81 -11.96 14.63
CA ALA A 249 -14.57 -13.07 13.73
C ALA A 249 -15.93 -13.65 13.30
N VAL A 250 -16.06 -13.95 12.00
CA VAL A 250 -17.27 -14.44 11.33
C VAL A 250 -18.28 -13.36 10.90
N SER A 251 -17.90 -12.49 9.96
CA SER A 251 -18.88 -12.07 8.96
C SER A 251 -18.78 -13.03 7.77
N LYS A 252 -19.84 -13.82 7.56
CA LYS A 252 -20.06 -14.44 6.25
C LYS A 252 -20.10 -13.27 5.26
N HIS A 253 -19.13 -13.19 4.35
CA HIS A 253 -19.20 -12.21 3.28
C HIS A 253 -19.74 -12.88 2.03
N ASN A 254 -20.53 -12.13 1.29
CA ASN A 254 -21.05 -12.56 0.01
C ASN A 254 -19.99 -12.27 -1.05
N VAL A 255 -19.50 -13.33 -1.67
CA VAL A 255 -18.65 -13.22 -2.85
C VAL A 255 -19.55 -13.33 -4.08
N PHE A 256 -19.44 -12.32 -4.95
CA PHE A 256 -20.06 -12.34 -6.26
C PHE A 256 -19.06 -12.92 -7.26
N TYR A 257 -19.46 -13.93 -8.03
CA TYR A 257 -18.58 -14.58 -8.99
C TYR A 257 -19.37 -15.02 -10.21
N ARG A 258 -18.67 -15.24 -11.33
CA ARG A 258 -19.22 -15.90 -12.52
C ARG A 258 -18.46 -17.19 -12.74
N ALA A 259 -19.17 -18.25 -13.12
CA ALA A 259 -18.56 -19.53 -13.45
C ALA A 259 -17.95 -19.46 -14.86
N PHE A 260 -16.86 -18.72 -15.06
CA PHE A 260 -16.27 -18.54 -16.39
C PHE A 260 -15.79 -19.85 -17.03
N HIS A 261 -15.49 -20.87 -16.21
CA HIS A 261 -15.19 -22.21 -16.71
C HIS A 261 -16.37 -22.85 -17.48
N SER A 262 -17.61 -22.38 -17.27
CA SER A 262 -18.80 -22.89 -17.94
C SER A 262 -19.25 -22.00 -19.10
N ILE A 263 -18.44 -21.02 -19.53
CA ILE A 263 -18.82 -20.16 -20.65
C ILE A 263 -18.81 -20.95 -21.96
N ASN A 264 -19.91 -20.89 -22.71
CA ASN A 264 -19.92 -21.41 -24.07
C ASN A 264 -19.25 -20.39 -25.00
N ILE A 265 -17.97 -20.59 -25.28
CA ILE A 265 -17.16 -19.67 -26.08
C ILE A 265 -17.76 -19.49 -27.49
N ALA A 266 -18.23 -20.56 -28.13
CA ALA A 266 -18.77 -20.48 -29.48
C ALA A 266 -20.05 -19.63 -29.54
N ALA A 267 -20.98 -19.83 -28.59
CA ALA A 267 -22.19 -19.04 -28.49
C ALA A 267 -21.89 -17.57 -28.15
N PHE A 268 -20.97 -17.33 -27.22
CA PHE A 268 -20.56 -15.97 -26.84
C PHE A 268 -19.92 -15.21 -28.02
N MET A 269 -19.08 -15.87 -28.81
CA MET A 269 -18.50 -15.27 -30.01
C MET A 269 -19.53 -14.97 -31.09
N GLY A 270 -20.52 -15.86 -31.27
CA GLY A 270 -21.67 -15.61 -32.14
C GLY A 270 -22.47 -14.38 -31.69
N ASP A 271 -22.74 -14.27 -30.39
CA ASP A 271 -23.43 -13.14 -29.78
C ASP A 271 -22.66 -11.81 -29.97
N ILE A 272 -21.33 -11.80 -29.83
CA ILE A 272 -20.50 -10.61 -30.08
C ILE A 272 -20.58 -10.19 -31.55
N THR A 273 -20.41 -11.14 -32.47
CA THR A 273 -20.38 -10.88 -33.92
C THR A 273 -21.72 -10.33 -34.41
N THR A 274 -22.82 -10.73 -33.77
CA THR A 274 -24.16 -10.28 -34.11
C THR A 274 -24.59 -8.99 -33.42
N SER A 275 -23.81 -8.53 -32.43
CA SER A 275 -24.13 -7.36 -31.61
C SER A 275 -23.92 -6.03 -32.34
N ASN A 276 -24.55 -4.98 -31.82
CA ASN A 276 -24.38 -3.61 -32.32
C ASN A 276 -22.94 -3.10 -32.18
N LEU A 277 -22.10 -3.70 -31.32
CA LEU A 277 -20.68 -3.37 -31.22
C LEU A 277 -19.95 -3.61 -32.55
N VAL A 278 -20.38 -4.64 -33.28
CA VAL A 278 -19.77 -5.05 -34.57
C VAL A 278 -20.58 -4.54 -35.75
N LYS A 279 -21.91 -4.62 -35.67
CA LYS A 279 -22.79 -4.21 -36.78
C LYS A 279 -22.95 -2.70 -36.91
N HIS A 280 -22.97 -1.98 -35.79
CA HIS A 280 -23.28 -0.54 -35.74
C HIS A 280 -22.43 0.16 -34.66
N PRO A 281 -21.09 0.18 -34.82
CA PRO A 281 -20.21 0.86 -33.87
C PRO A 281 -20.48 2.37 -33.89
N THR A 282 -20.52 2.97 -32.71
CA THR A 282 -20.61 4.43 -32.59
C THR A 282 -19.29 5.09 -33.00
N GLU A 283 -19.38 6.27 -33.61
CA GLU A 283 -18.20 6.97 -34.17
C GLU A 283 -17.40 7.75 -33.13
N ARG A 284 -18.03 8.13 -32.02
CA ARG A 284 -17.38 8.91 -30.94
C ARG A 284 -16.72 7.97 -29.95
N LEU A 285 -15.43 8.18 -29.67
CA LEU A 285 -14.63 7.33 -28.79
C LEU A 285 -15.25 7.12 -27.39
N SER A 286 -15.77 8.19 -26.77
CA SER A 286 -16.40 8.11 -25.45
C SER A 286 -17.66 7.23 -25.44
N GLU A 287 -18.44 7.29 -26.52
CA GLU A 287 -19.66 6.50 -26.69
C GLU A 287 -19.33 5.07 -27.12
N LEU A 288 -18.29 4.87 -27.91
CA LEU A 288 -17.80 3.56 -28.31
C LEU A 288 -17.28 2.77 -27.11
N TYR A 289 -16.58 3.43 -26.18
CA TYR A 289 -16.17 2.82 -24.92
C TYR A 289 -17.38 2.37 -24.07
N LYS A 290 -18.40 3.21 -23.93
CA LYS A 290 -19.64 2.86 -23.21
C LYS A 290 -20.38 1.72 -23.90
N GLN A 291 -20.50 1.77 -25.21
CA GLN A 291 -21.13 0.74 -26.04
C GLN A 291 -20.40 -0.61 -25.89
N TYR A 292 -19.07 -0.60 -25.95
CA TYR A 292 -18.23 -1.76 -25.71
C TYR A 292 -18.49 -2.38 -24.33
N HIS A 293 -18.38 -1.56 -23.26
CA HIS A 293 -18.52 -2.04 -21.89
C HIS A 293 -19.92 -2.59 -21.63
N GLN A 294 -20.96 -1.88 -22.06
CA GLN A 294 -22.35 -2.27 -21.83
C GLN A 294 -22.73 -3.55 -22.58
N ILE A 295 -22.35 -3.67 -23.85
CA ILE A 295 -22.66 -4.85 -24.66
C ILE A 295 -21.94 -6.07 -24.09
N LEU A 296 -20.63 -5.98 -23.81
CA LEU A 296 -19.90 -7.12 -23.24
C LEU A 296 -20.43 -7.53 -21.87
N LYS A 297 -20.75 -6.58 -21.00
CA LYS A 297 -21.35 -6.87 -19.69
C LYS A 297 -22.69 -7.61 -19.84
N THR A 298 -23.51 -7.20 -20.81
CA THR A 298 -24.80 -7.84 -21.11
C THR A 298 -24.63 -9.25 -21.64
N LEU A 299 -23.72 -9.44 -22.62
CA LEU A 299 -23.45 -10.76 -23.20
C LEU A 299 -22.82 -11.72 -22.18
N LEU A 300 -21.90 -11.23 -21.35
CA LEU A 300 -21.33 -12.02 -20.26
C LEU A 300 -22.40 -12.38 -19.22
N HIS A 301 -23.33 -11.49 -18.92
CA HIS A 301 -24.44 -11.79 -18.02
C HIS A 301 -25.41 -12.82 -18.60
N LYS A 302 -25.65 -12.81 -19.92
CA LYS A 302 -26.45 -13.83 -20.61
C LYS A 302 -25.80 -15.22 -20.52
N GLN A 303 -24.48 -15.32 -20.72
CA GLN A 303 -23.78 -16.61 -20.77
C GLN A 303 -23.41 -17.15 -19.39
N VAL A 304 -22.93 -16.29 -18.49
CA VAL A 304 -22.47 -16.64 -17.15
C VAL A 304 -22.96 -15.60 -16.14
N PRO A 305 -24.24 -15.66 -15.70
CA PRO A 305 -24.80 -14.72 -14.74
C PRO A 305 -23.97 -14.62 -13.45
N ILE A 306 -24.04 -13.47 -12.78
CA ILE A 306 -23.40 -13.29 -11.47
C ILE A 306 -24.11 -14.21 -10.48
N LYS A 307 -23.33 -15.05 -9.81
CA LYS A 307 -23.75 -15.91 -8.71
C LYS A 307 -23.20 -15.33 -7.41
N THR A 308 -23.96 -15.53 -6.34
CA THR A 308 -23.54 -15.17 -4.99
C THR A 308 -23.19 -16.43 -4.23
N LYS A 309 -22.03 -16.45 -3.56
CA LYS A 309 -21.66 -17.50 -2.62
C LYS A 309 -21.35 -16.86 -1.27
N SER A 310 -22.00 -17.36 -0.23
CA SER A 310 -21.62 -17.02 1.14
C SER A 310 -20.39 -17.82 1.52
N VAL A 311 -19.29 -17.13 1.84
CA VAL A 311 -18.01 -17.78 2.16
C VAL A 311 -17.64 -17.46 3.61
N SER A 312 -17.32 -18.51 4.37
CA SER A 312 -16.64 -18.37 5.65
C SER A 312 -15.13 -18.26 5.43
N GLN A 313 -14.48 -17.29 6.07
CA GLN A 313 -13.02 -17.28 6.12
C GLN A 313 -12.55 -18.52 6.87
N LYS A 314 -11.81 -19.40 6.20
CA LYS A 314 -11.06 -20.47 6.88
C LYS A 314 -9.87 -19.84 7.61
N PRO A 315 -9.55 -20.26 8.84
CA PRO A 315 -8.28 -19.90 9.45
C PRO A 315 -7.11 -20.35 8.54
N PRO A 316 -5.95 -19.70 8.64
CA PRO A 316 -4.74 -20.16 7.93
C PRO A 316 -4.51 -21.64 8.25
N ALA A 317 -4.06 -22.41 7.26
CA ALA A 317 -3.59 -23.77 7.51
C ALA A 317 -2.38 -23.70 8.47
N PRO A 318 -2.25 -24.66 9.41
CA PRO A 318 -1.20 -24.66 10.42
C PRO A 318 0.21 -24.74 9.83
#